data_AF-A0A922X5Q9-F1
#
_entry.id   AF-A0A922X5Q9-F1
#
_cell.length_a   1.000
_cell.length_b   1.000
_cell.length_c   1.000
_cell.angle_alpha   90.00
_cell.angle_beta   90.00
_cell.angle_gamma   90.00
#
_symmetry.space_group_name_H-M   'P 1'
#
loop_
_entity.id
_entity.type
_entity.pdbx_description
1 polymer ?
#
loop_
_entity_poly.entity_id
_entity_poly.type
_entity_poly.pdbx_seq_one_letter_code
_entity_poly.pdbx_strand_id
1 'polypeptide(L)'
;MMKRLLLAFLIPAALHSANAGAGYADSNAAIMQARSCGNWFADRRSPDAAPGNTAWIAGYLTGAGGKDVMRGLDRQALELRMDDYCRRNPGSDIESGAGELLRELRQRRGGR
;
A
#
# COMPACT_ATOMS: atom_id res chain seq x y z
N MET A 1 -47.89 -34.42 34.08
CA MET A 1 -48.27 -32.99 33.93
C MET A 1 -47.00 -32.16 33.97
N MET A 2 -46.34 -31.88 32.84
CA MET A 2 -46.47 -30.63 32.04
C MET A 2 -46.37 -29.39 32.93
N LYS A 3 -45.38 -28.51 32.79
CA LYS A 3 -45.17 -27.73 31.56
C LYS A 3 -43.72 -27.24 31.47
N ARG A 4 -43.06 -27.60 30.38
CA ARG A 4 -41.76 -27.04 29.98
C ARG A 4 -41.96 -25.55 29.70
N LEU A 5 -41.37 -24.68 30.52
CA LEU A 5 -41.23 -23.26 30.20
C LEU A 5 -40.11 -23.12 29.18
N LEU A 6 -40.48 -23.23 27.90
CA LEU A 6 -39.66 -22.77 26.79
C LEU A 6 -39.61 -21.25 26.86
N LEU A 7 -38.53 -20.71 27.43
CA LEU A 7 -38.18 -19.31 27.26
C LEU A 7 -37.94 -19.11 25.77
N ALA A 8 -38.85 -18.38 25.13
CA ALA A 8 -38.79 -18.00 23.75
C ALA A 8 -37.45 -17.30 23.49
N PHE A 9 -36.61 -17.95 22.69
CA PHE A 9 -35.48 -17.31 22.02
C PHE A 9 -36.05 -16.19 21.13
N LEU A 10 -36.18 -14.99 21.69
CA LEU A 10 -36.30 -13.76 20.92
C LEU A 10 -34.91 -13.50 20.32
N ILE A 11 -34.63 -14.14 19.19
CA ILE A 11 -33.56 -13.73 18.30
C ILE A 11 -34.13 -12.52 17.56
N PRO A 12 -33.68 -11.28 17.81
CA PRO A 12 -34.02 -10.18 16.92
C PRO A 12 -33.25 -10.43 15.64
N ALA A 13 -33.93 -11.05 14.68
CA ALA A 13 -33.48 -11.13 13.30
C ALA A 13 -33.55 -9.72 12.69
N ALA A 14 -32.45 -8.97 12.82
CA ALA A 14 -31.98 -7.95 11.87
C ALA A 14 -31.06 -6.94 12.57
N LEU A 15 -29.80 -7.32 12.73
CA LEU A 15 -28.71 -6.35 12.58
C LEU A 15 -27.90 -6.82 11.38
N HIS A 16 -28.41 -6.48 10.20
CA HIS A 16 -27.64 -6.58 8.96
C HIS A 16 -26.40 -5.74 9.12
N SER A 17 -25.26 -6.35 8.83
CA SER A 17 -23.93 -5.76 8.83
C SER A 17 -23.94 -4.43 8.09
N ALA A 18 -23.87 -3.32 8.81
CA ALA A 18 -23.47 -2.05 8.24
C ALA A 18 -21.95 -2.10 7.98
N ASN A 19 -21.51 -2.90 7.00
CA ASN A 19 -20.30 -2.57 6.25
C ASN A 19 -20.71 -1.44 5.30
N ALA A 20 -21.07 -0.29 5.86
CA ALA A 20 -20.93 0.96 5.13
C ALA A 20 -19.44 1.06 4.86
N GLY A 21 -19.05 0.89 3.60
CA GLY A 21 -17.66 0.93 3.20
C GLY A 21 -16.97 2.10 3.88
N ALA A 22 -15.75 1.88 4.35
CA ALA A 22 -14.81 2.97 4.53
C ALA A 22 -14.61 3.60 3.15
N GLY A 23 -15.60 4.41 2.74
CA GLY A 23 -15.56 5.23 1.56
C GLY A 23 -14.40 6.15 1.79
N TYR A 24 -13.39 6.05 0.90
CA TYR A 24 -12.22 6.90 0.76
C TYR A 24 -12.33 8.14 1.65
N ALA A 25 -11.97 7.97 2.92
CA ALA A 25 -12.02 9.05 3.88
C ALA A 25 -10.88 9.96 3.43
N ASP A 26 -11.30 11.03 2.77
CA ASP A 26 -10.48 12.09 2.23
C ASP A 26 -9.42 11.57 1.25
N SER A 27 -9.80 11.39 -0.02
CA SER A 27 -8.85 11.09 -1.10
C SER A 27 -7.69 12.07 -1.10
N ASN A 28 -7.90 13.33 -0.71
CA ASN A 28 -6.82 14.29 -0.57
C ASN A 28 -5.98 14.01 0.67
N ALA A 29 -6.53 13.65 1.84
CA ALA A 29 -5.69 13.19 2.95
C ALA A 29 -4.95 11.88 2.65
N ALA A 30 -5.55 10.96 1.89
CA ALA A 30 -4.92 9.71 1.44
C ALA A 30 -3.84 9.94 0.35
N ILE A 31 -4.02 10.95 -0.50
CA ILE A 31 -3.02 11.43 -1.48
C ILE A 31 -1.94 12.28 -0.77
N MET A 32 -2.31 13.06 0.25
CA MET A 32 -1.45 13.91 1.09
C MET A 32 -0.78 13.12 2.22
N GLN A 33 -1.13 11.85 2.43
CA GLN A 33 -0.21 10.84 2.97
C GLN A 33 0.87 10.50 1.93
N ALA A 34 1.38 11.51 1.22
CA ALA A 34 2.58 11.40 0.41
C ALA A 34 3.64 10.83 1.34
N ARG A 35 3.90 9.52 1.19
CA ARG A 35 4.72 8.81 2.16
C ARG A 35 6.11 9.38 2.01
N SER A 36 6.57 10.10 3.02
CA SER A 36 7.81 10.85 2.91
C SER A 36 8.99 9.89 2.98
N CYS A 37 10.08 10.26 2.32
CA CYS A 37 11.36 9.58 2.52
C CYS A 37 11.87 9.72 3.97
N GLY A 38 11.42 10.74 4.70
CA GLY A 38 11.66 10.86 6.14
C GLY A 38 11.04 9.73 6.96
N ASN A 39 9.85 9.26 6.58
CA ASN A 39 9.16 8.17 7.29
C ASN A 39 9.46 6.77 6.72
N TRP A 40 10.00 6.69 5.49
CA TRP A 40 10.27 5.44 4.77
C TRP A 40 10.90 4.33 5.64
N PHE A 41 11.99 4.64 6.36
CA PHE A 41 12.70 3.64 7.16
C PHE A 41 11.95 3.22 8.44
N ALA A 42 11.06 4.07 8.95
CA ALA A 42 10.18 3.71 10.07
C ALA A 42 9.03 2.83 9.56
N ASP A 43 8.40 3.24 8.47
CA ASP A 43 7.29 2.51 7.83
C ASP A 43 7.70 1.10 7.41
N ARG A 44 8.92 0.91 6.89
CA ARG A 44 9.45 -0.42 6.53
C ARG A 44 9.55 -1.40 7.69
N ARG A 45 9.64 -0.90 8.92
CA ARG A 45 9.66 -1.71 10.14
C ARG A 45 8.27 -1.91 10.73
N SER A 46 7.27 -1.17 10.25
CA SER A 46 5.89 -1.33 10.65
C SER A 46 5.23 -2.47 9.86
N PRO A 47 4.62 -3.46 10.53
CA PRO A 47 3.88 -4.53 9.85
C PRO A 47 2.69 -4.00 9.05
N ASP A 48 2.16 -2.83 9.41
CA ASP A 48 0.97 -2.24 8.78
C ASP A 48 1.36 -1.37 7.57
N ALA A 49 2.44 -0.61 7.66
CA ALA A 49 2.84 0.33 6.62
C ALA A 49 3.72 -0.32 5.54
N ALA A 50 4.64 -1.22 5.91
CA ALA A 50 5.60 -1.79 4.97
C ALA A 50 4.95 -2.47 3.74
N PRO A 51 3.89 -3.30 3.90
CA PRO A 51 3.22 -3.92 2.76
C PRO A 51 2.53 -2.88 1.87
N GLY A 52 1.88 -1.88 2.48
CA GLY A 52 1.19 -0.81 1.77
C GLY A 52 2.12 0.08 0.95
N ASN A 53 3.30 0.38 1.49
CA ASN A 53 4.34 1.18 0.84
C ASN A 53 4.90 0.47 -0.39
N THR A 54 5.29 -0.78 -0.18
CA THR A 54 5.83 -1.63 -1.25
C THR A 54 4.81 -1.86 -2.36
N ALA A 55 3.57 -2.20 -1.99
CA ALA A 55 2.51 -2.47 -2.96
C ALA A 55 2.15 -1.22 -3.79
N TRP A 56 2.13 -0.05 -3.16
CA TRP A 56 1.88 1.21 -3.85
C TRP A 56 2.97 1.51 -4.88
N ILE A 57 4.25 1.36 -4.53
CA ILE A 57 5.38 1.60 -5.46
C ILE A 57 5.33 0.60 -6.62
N ALA A 58 5.09 -0.69 -6.34
CA ALA A 58 4.93 -1.70 -7.39
C ALA A 58 3.75 -1.38 -8.32
N GLY A 59 2.63 -0.92 -7.75
CA GLY A 59 1.46 -0.45 -8.51
C GLY A 59 1.80 0.73 -9.42
N TYR A 60 2.51 1.74 -8.89
CA TYR A 60 2.98 2.87 -9.67
C TYR A 60 3.86 2.43 -10.85
N LEU A 61 4.85 1.58 -10.59
CA LEU A 61 5.79 1.10 -11.62
C LEU A 61 5.05 0.33 -12.72
N THR A 62 4.16 -0.59 -12.35
CA THR A 62 3.41 -1.39 -13.33
C THR A 62 2.37 -0.57 -14.10
N GLY A 63 1.72 0.40 -13.45
CA GLY A 63 0.76 1.29 -14.08
C GLY A 63 1.41 2.23 -15.09
N ALA A 64 2.54 2.85 -14.72
CA ALA A 64 3.23 3.81 -15.58
C ALA A 64 4.18 3.16 -16.61
N GLY A 65 4.79 2.02 -16.27
CA GLY A 65 5.82 1.35 -17.10
C GLY A 65 5.36 0.07 -17.79
N GLY A 66 4.16 -0.43 -17.49
CA GLY A 66 3.69 -1.74 -17.89
C GLY A 66 4.29 -2.87 -17.04
N LYS A 67 3.63 -4.03 -17.01
CA LYS A 67 4.03 -5.19 -16.17
C LYS A 67 5.48 -5.60 -16.35
N ASP A 68 5.97 -5.49 -17.58
CA ASP A 68 7.31 -5.90 -17.92
C ASP A 68 8.37 -5.04 -17.23
N VAL A 69 8.13 -3.76 -16.91
CA VAL A 69 9.17 -2.87 -16.34
C VAL A 69 9.79 -3.39 -15.05
N MET A 70 9.03 -4.21 -14.30
CA MET A 70 9.48 -4.85 -13.07
C MET A 70 10.16 -6.21 -13.28
N ARG A 71 10.38 -6.66 -14.52
CA ARG A 71 11.01 -7.96 -14.79
C ARG A 71 12.41 -8.01 -14.18
N GLY A 72 12.60 -8.93 -13.22
CA GLY A 72 13.85 -9.08 -12.46
C GLY A 72 14.00 -8.11 -11.29
N LEU A 73 12.96 -7.34 -10.96
CA LEU A 73 12.88 -6.52 -9.75
C LEU A 73 11.95 -7.22 -8.76
N ASP A 74 12.54 -7.91 -7.77
CA ASP A 74 11.78 -8.43 -6.64
C ASP A 74 11.53 -7.35 -5.57
N ARG A 75 10.78 -7.72 -4.53
CA ARG A 75 10.47 -6.84 -3.41
C ARG A 75 11.72 -6.29 -2.71
N GLN A 76 12.71 -7.13 -2.42
CA GLN A 76 13.90 -6.72 -1.68
C GLN A 76 14.73 -5.74 -2.52
N ALA A 77 14.88 -6.01 -3.81
CA ALA A 77 15.55 -5.13 -4.74
C ALA A 77 14.82 -3.78 -4.87
N LEU A 78 13.48 -3.77 -4.96
CA LEU A 78 12.68 -2.55 -4.96
C LEU A 78 12.93 -1.73 -3.69
N GLU A 79 12.79 -2.35 -2.51
CA GLU A 79 13.00 -1.68 -1.23
C GLU A 79 14.43 -1.13 -1.11
N LEU A 80 15.44 -1.87 -1.56
CA LEU A 80 16.83 -1.42 -1.56
C LEU A 80 17.04 -0.19 -2.45
N ARG A 81 16.44 -0.15 -3.65
CA ARG A 81 16.54 1.04 -4.50
C ARG A 81 15.86 2.26 -3.89
N MET A 82 14.73 2.03 -3.22
CA MET A 82 14.02 3.09 -2.50
C MET A 82 14.77 3.56 -1.26
N ASP A 83 15.48 2.67 -0.56
CA ASP A 83 16.41 3.06 0.51
C ASP A 83 17.48 4.02 0.01
N ASP A 84 18.10 3.68 -1.12
CA ASP A 84 19.15 4.50 -1.71
C ASP A 84 18.61 5.86 -2.15
N TYR A 85 17.43 5.90 -2.76
CA TYR A 85 16.77 7.16 -3.11
C TYR A 85 16.45 8.00 -1.86
N CYS A 86 15.77 7.42 -0.86
CA CYS A 86 15.32 8.17 0.31
C CYS A 86 16.48 8.59 1.23
N ARG A 87 17.58 7.84 1.28
CA ARG A 87 18.78 8.24 2.02
C ARG A 87 19.43 9.49 1.42
N ARG A 88 19.38 9.66 0.09
CA ARG A 88 19.89 10.86 -0.60
C ARG A 88 18.90 12.02 -0.62
N ASN A 89 17.61 11.74 -0.47
CA ASN A 89 16.53 12.71 -0.63
C ASN A 89 15.57 12.68 0.58
N PRO A 90 16.03 12.98 1.81
CA PRO A 90 15.21 12.81 3.02
C PRO A 90 13.97 13.72 3.05
N GLY A 91 13.99 14.85 2.34
CA GLY A 91 12.87 15.78 2.22
C GLY A 91 11.88 15.48 1.09
N SER A 92 12.14 14.47 0.26
CA SER A 92 11.26 14.07 -0.84
C SER A 92 10.20 13.05 -0.39
N ASP A 93 9.34 12.65 -1.31
CA ASP A 93 8.35 11.58 -1.13
C ASP A 93 8.72 10.29 -1.91
N ILE A 94 8.05 9.19 -1.56
CA ILE A 94 8.23 7.91 -2.23
C ILE A 94 7.69 7.91 -3.67
N GLU A 95 6.81 8.84 -4.03
CA GLU A 95 6.28 8.96 -5.39
C GLU A 95 7.38 9.41 -6.34
N SER A 96 8.10 10.47 -5.95
CA SER A 96 9.29 10.97 -6.64
C SER A 96 10.36 9.87 -6.74
N GLY A 97 10.54 9.09 -5.69
CA GLY A 97 11.42 7.92 -5.71
C GLY A 97 10.98 6.82 -6.67
N ALA A 98 9.66 6.53 -6.73
CA ALA A 98 9.10 5.57 -7.68
C ALA A 98 9.25 6.05 -9.13
N GLY A 99 9.09 7.35 -9.38
CA GLY A 99 9.34 7.98 -10.68
C GLY A 99 10.80 7.86 -11.11
N GLU A 100 11.74 8.12 -10.20
CA GLU A 100 13.17 7.95 -10.45
C GLU A 100 13.53 6.49 -10.73
N LEU A 101 12.99 5.56 -9.92
CA LEU A 101 13.19 4.12 -10.14
C LEU A 101 12.62 3.68 -11.50
N LEU A 102 11.45 4.17 -11.89
CA LEU A 102 10.88 3.90 -13.21
C LEU A 102 11.81 4.36 -14.34
N ARG A 103 12.38 5.57 -14.21
CA ARG A 103 13.36 6.11 -15.15
C ARG A 103 14.59 5.19 -15.25
N GLU A 104 15.15 4.76 -14.13
CA GLU A 104 16.28 3.81 -14.11
C GLU A 104 15.95 2.48 -14.79
N LEU A 105 14.78 1.91 -14.50
CA LEU A 105 14.35 0.61 -15.06
C LEU A 105 14.16 0.68 -16.58
N ARG A 106 13.62 1.79 -17.09
CA ARG A 106 13.50 2.04 -18.54
C ARG A 106 14.86 2.16 -19.20
N GLN A 107 15.81 2.87 -18.60
CA GLN A 107 17.17 3.01 -19.13
C GLN A 107 17.90 1.66 -19.22
N ARG A 108 17.76 0.79 -18.21
CA ARG A 108 18.35 -0.56 -18.20
C ARG A 108 17.78 -1.50 -19.26
N ARG A 109 16.63 -1.16 -19.85
CA ARG A 109 16.00 -1.91 -20.93
C ARG A 109 16.37 -1.38 -22.31
N GLY A 110 16.43 -0.07 -22.48
CA GLY A 110 16.85 0.53 -23.75
C GLY A 110 18.35 0.45 -24.02
N GLY A 111 19.17 0.17 -23.00
CA GLY A 111 20.61 -0.10 -23.12
C GLY A 111 20.97 -1.57 -23.29
N ARG A 112 20.01 -2.45 -23.55
CA ARG A 112 20.18 -3.86 -23.94
C ARG A 112 19.66 -4.05 -25.36
#